data_AF-A0A7S2KYA9-F1
#
_entry.id   AF-A0A7S2KYA9-F1
#
_cell.length_a   1.000
_cell.length_b   1.000
_cell.length_c   1.000
_cell.angle_alpha   90.00
_cell.angle_beta   90.00
_cell.angle_gamma   90.00
#
_symmetry.space_group_name_H-M   'P 1'
#
loop_
_entity.id
_entity.type
_entity.pdbx_description
1 polymer ?
#
loop_
_entity_poly.entity_id
_entity_poly.type
_entity_poly.pdbx_seq_one_letter_code
_entity_poly.pdbx_strand_id
1 'polypeptide(L)'
;LKRNLKAVGFVRQEIEILRKLDHPCICRIFETFEDESSIALVLEFVDGRELFDEIVDENQATDESYSAAVMKQVFGALRYCHGRSVLHRDLKPDNVMVQRPADAPGTGAQGGAGAPDVKLIDFGLAIIGTTRD
;
A
#
# COMPACT_ATOMS: atom_id res chain seq x y z
N LEU A 1 -11.45 10.75 25.28
CA LEU A 1 -11.15 12.03 24.59
C LEU A 1 -9.74 12.13 24.00
N LYS A 2 -8.64 12.10 24.78
CA LYS A 2 -7.26 12.31 24.23
C LYS A 2 -6.80 11.26 23.20
N ARG A 3 -7.29 10.01 23.29
CA ARG A 3 -7.00 8.93 22.33
C ARG A 3 -7.63 9.18 20.95
N ASN A 4 -8.86 9.71 20.92
CA ASN A 4 -9.56 10.04 19.67
C ASN A 4 -8.95 11.24 18.95
N LEU A 5 -8.53 12.29 19.67
CA LEU A 5 -7.85 13.43 19.02
C LEU A 5 -6.53 13.03 18.37
N LYS A 6 -5.75 12.13 18.99
CA LYS A 6 -4.51 11.62 18.37
C LYS A 6 -4.82 10.79 17.12
N ALA A 7 -5.82 9.91 17.18
CA ALA A 7 -6.23 9.11 16.02
C ALA A 7 -6.67 10.00 14.84
N VAL A 8 -7.49 11.02 15.09
CA VAL A 8 -7.90 12.00 14.06
C VAL A 8 -6.70 12.74 13.48
N GLY A 9 -5.71 13.10 14.32
CA GLY A 9 -4.47 13.72 13.85
C GLY A 9 -3.68 12.82 12.90
N PHE A 10 -3.57 11.53 13.19
CA PHE A 10 -2.89 10.57 12.31
C PHE A 10 -3.62 10.41 10.97
N VAL A 11 -4.95 10.31 10.98
CA VAL A 11 -5.74 10.19 9.74
C VAL A 11 -5.59 11.43 8.84
N ARG A 12 -5.63 12.63 9.41
CA ARG A 12 -5.42 13.87 8.62
C ARG A 12 -4.01 13.94 8.03
N GLN A 13 -3.00 13.51 8.79
CA GLN A 13 -1.63 13.42 8.31
C GLN A 13 -1.48 12.39 7.18
N GLU A 14 -2.11 11.23 7.30
CA GLU A 14 -2.16 10.22 6.25
C GLU A 14 -2.80 10.78 4.96
N ILE A 15 -3.93 11.47 5.07
CA ILE A 15 -4.58 12.15 3.93
C ILE A 15 -3.63 13.13 3.24
N GLU A 16 -2.92 13.96 4.01
CA GLU A 16 -1.97 14.92 3.46
C GLU A 16 -0.78 14.26 2.76
N ILE A 17 -0.34 13.11 3.26
CA ILE A 17 0.73 12.31 2.66
C ILE A 17 0.22 11.68 1.37
N LEU A 18 -0.87 10.91 1.42
CA LEU A 18 -1.43 10.20 0.27
C LEU A 18 -1.76 11.15 -0.90
N ARG A 19 -2.28 12.36 -0.63
CA ARG A 19 -2.55 13.37 -1.66
C ARG A 19 -1.31 13.86 -2.42
N LYS A 20 -0.11 13.69 -1.86
CA LYS A 20 1.17 14.08 -2.48
C LYS A 20 1.86 12.91 -3.20
N LEU A 21 1.33 11.70 -3.07
CA LEU A 21 1.89 10.49 -3.66
C LEU A 21 1.09 10.13 -4.93
N ASP A 22 1.83 9.80 -5.99
CA ASP A 22 1.29 9.37 -7.28
C ASP A 22 2.32 8.40 -7.87
N HIS A 23 2.14 7.12 -7.56
CA HIS A 23 3.06 6.06 -7.93
C HIS A 23 2.27 4.78 -8.14
N PRO A 24 2.56 3.97 -9.20
CA PRO A 24 1.77 2.78 -9.52
C PRO A 24 1.66 1.79 -8.36
N CYS A 25 2.73 1.64 -7.57
CA CYS A 25 2.78 0.73 -6.42
C CYS A 25 2.35 1.35 -5.08
N ILE A 26 1.61 2.46 -5.09
CA ILE A 26 1.04 3.10 -3.90
C ILE A 26 -0.46 3.27 -4.13
N CYS A 27 -1.28 2.86 -3.17
CA CYS A 27 -2.73 3.04 -3.23
C CYS A 27 -3.08 4.52 -3.35
N ARG A 28 -3.87 4.87 -4.37
CA ARG A 28 -4.26 6.26 -4.61
C ARG A 28 -5.43 6.65 -3.72
N ILE A 29 -5.37 7.86 -3.17
CA ILE A 29 -6.54 8.53 -2.59
C ILE A 29 -7.27 9.32 -3.68
N PHE A 30 -8.59 9.11 -3.79
CA PHE A 30 -9.44 9.84 -4.73
C PHE A 30 -10.12 11.02 -4.05
N GLU A 31 -10.85 10.76 -2.96
CA GLU A 31 -11.65 11.76 -2.26
C GLU A 31 -11.63 11.53 -0.75
N THR A 32 -12.03 12.55 0.00
CA THR A 32 -12.17 12.49 1.46
C THR A 32 -13.43 13.22 1.90
N PHE A 33 -14.17 12.63 2.82
CA PHE A 33 -15.34 13.24 3.45
C PHE A 33 -15.09 13.35 4.96
N GLU A 34 -15.52 14.44 5.57
CA GLU A 34 -15.38 14.66 7.00
C GLU A 34 -16.68 15.29 7.53
N ASP A 35 -17.23 14.69 8.59
CA ASP A 35 -18.34 15.23 9.38
C ASP A 35 -17.91 15.43 10.84
N GLU A 36 -18.85 15.79 11.71
CA GLU A 36 -18.56 16.05 13.13
C GLU A 36 -18.02 14.83 13.90
N SER A 37 -18.23 13.62 13.38
CA SER A 37 -18.00 12.36 14.07
C SER A 37 -17.01 11.43 13.37
N SER A 38 -16.78 11.61 12.07
CA SER A 38 -16.03 10.66 11.25
C SER A 38 -15.29 11.30 10.08
N ILE A 39 -14.22 10.63 9.65
CA ILE A 39 -13.49 10.93 8.41
C ILE A 39 -13.56 9.65 7.56
N ALA A 40 -14.01 9.79 6.31
CA ALA A 40 -14.06 8.72 5.32
C ALA A 40 -13.08 9.01 4.18
N LEU A 41 -12.32 7.99 3.78
CA LEU A 41 -11.37 8.05 2.66
C LEU A 41 -11.92 7.21 1.52
N VAL A 42 -11.97 7.79 0.31
CA VAL A 42 -12.24 7.04 -0.92
C VAL A 42 -10.89 6.72 -1.54
N LEU A 43 -10.52 5.44 -1.51
CA LEU A 43 -9.23 4.92 -1.97
C LEU A 43 -9.40 4.09 -3.25
N GLU A 44 -8.29 3.86 -3.93
CA GLU A 44 -8.18 2.89 -5.01
C GLU A 44 -8.58 1.50 -4.51
N PHE A 45 -9.50 0.86 -5.23
CA PHE A 45 -9.79 -0.55 -5.02
C PHE A 45 -8.69 -1.38 -5.66
N VAL A 46 -7.98 -2.16 -4.85
CA VAL A 46 -6.93 -3.07 -5.31
C VAL A 46 -7.52 -4.48 -5.35
N ASP A 47 -7.70 -5.00 -6.56
CA ASP A 47 -8.24 -6.35 -6.79
C ASP A 47 -7.13 -7.41 -6.62
N GLY A 48 -6.75 -7.65 -5.37
CA GLY A 48 -5.67 -8.55 -5.00
C GLY A 48 -5.83 -9.13 -3.60
N ARG A 49 -4.79 -9.79 -3.11
CA ARG A 49 -4.71 -10.35 -1.75
C ARG A 49 -3.61 -9.67 -0.96
N GLU A 50 -3.73 -9.68 0.36
CA GLU A 50 -2.63 -9.23 1.22
C GLU A 50 -1.42 -10.15 1.02
N LEU A 51 -0.22 -9.58 1.01
CA LEU A 51 1.02 -10.34 0.88
C LEU A 51 1.18 -11.33 2.05
N PHE A 52 0.63 -11.02 3.22
CA PHE A 52 0.60 -11.96 4.34
C PHE A 52 -0.14 -13.26 3.96
N ASP A 53 -1.36 -13.13 3.44
CA ASP A 53 -2.19 -14.25 3.00
C ASP A 53 -1.52 -15.06 1.88
N GLU A 54 -0.84 -14.38 0.97
CA GLU A 54 -0.06 -15.02 -0.10
C GLU A 54 1.12 -15.86 0.41
N ILE A 55 1.77 -15.41 1.50
CA ILE A 55 2.94 -16.10 2.07
C ILE A 55 2.52 -17.32 2.91
N VAL A 56 1.37 -17.25 3.60
CA VAL A 56 0.92 -18.34 4.49
C VAL A 56 0.11 -19.42 3.77
N ASP A 57 -0.35 -19.16 2.55
CA ASP A 57 -1.08 -20.13 1.72
C ASP A 57 -0.11 -21.15 1.12
N GLU A 58 -0.08 -22.36 1.68
CA GLU A 58 0.77 -23.47 1.21
C GLU A 58 0.50 -23.87 -0.25
N ASN A 59 -0.65 -23.49 -0.81
CA ASN A 59 -0.98 -23.75 -2.22
C ASN A 59 -0.39 -22.69 -3.17
N GLN A 60 0.11 -21.56 -2.64
CA GLN A 60 0.70 -20.50 -3.43
C GLN A 60 2.23 -20.64 -3.48
N ALA A 61 2.76 -20.68 -4.71
CA ALA A 61 4.21 -20.64 -4.90
C ALA A 61 4.74 -19.22 -4.63
N THR A 62 5.61 -19.12 -3.63
CA THR A 62 6.31 -17.89 -3.22
C THR A 62 7.83 -18.11 -3.27
N ASP A 63 8.32 -18.53 -4.44
CA ASP A 63 9.75 -18.78 -4.65
C ASP A 63 10.60 -17.48 -4.61
N GLU A 64 11.92 -17.64 -4.74
CA GLU A 64 12.85 -16.50 -4.73
C GLU A 64 12.58 -15.51 -5.87
N SER A 65 12.16 -16.01 -7.04
CA SER A 65 11.87 -15.18 -8.21
C SER A 65 10.63 -14.32 -7.97
N TYR A 66 9.56 -14.91 -7.45
CA TYR A 66 8.35 -14.19 -7.02
C TYR A 66 8.68 -13.15 -5.95
N SER A 67 9.43 -13.55 -4.92
CA SER A 67 9.84 -12.69 -3.81
C SER A 67 10.66 -11.49 -4.32
N ALA A 68 11.62 -11.73 -5.22
CA ALA A 68 12.40 -10.66 -5.84
C ALA A 68 11.54 -9.69 -6.67
N ALA A 69 10.53 -10.19 -7.40
CA ALA A 69 9.62 -9.37 -8.18
C ALA A 69 8.74 -8.46 -7.29
N VAL A 70 8.20 -9.00 -6.19
CA VAL A 70 7.43 -8.23 -5.21
C VAL A 70 8.32 -7.18 -4.54
N MET A 71 9.47 -7.60 -3.99
CA MET A 71 10.36 -6.70 -3.24
C MET A 71 10.92 -5.58 -4.12
N LYS A 72 11.20 -5.84 -5.40
CA LYS A 72 11.62 -4.79 -6.35
C LYS A 72 10.60 -3.66 -6.46
N GLN A 73 9.30 -3.98 -6.48
CA GLN A 73 8.23 -2.99 -6.54
C GLN A 73 8.05 -2.25 -5.22
N VAL A 74 8.07 -2.97 -4.09
CA VAL A 74 8.05 -2.38 -2.74
C VAL A 74 9.19 -1.38 -2.57
N PHE A 75 10.42 -1.75 -2.92
CA PHE A 75 11.57 -0.86 -2.85
C PHE A 75 11.47 0.32 -3.83
N GLY A 76 10.88 0.11 -5.00
CA GLY A 76 10.55 1.19 -5.93
C GLY A 76 9.62 2.23 -5.32
N ALA A 77 8.53 1.79 -4.68
CA ALA A 77 7.58 2.65 -3.97
C ALA A 77 8.24 3.40 -2.80
N LEU A 78 9.03 2.70 -1.97
CA LEU A 78 9.74 3.32 -0.85
C LEU A 78 10.77 4.35 -1.33
N ARG A 79 11.50 4.06 -2.41
CA ARG A 79 12.41 5.03 -3.02
C ARG A 79 11.66 6.28 -3.48
N TYR A 80 10.48 6.11 -4.08
CA TYR A 80 9.62 7.22 -4.47
C TYR A 80 9.17 8.07 -3.26
N CYS A 81 8.75 7.42 -2.17
CA CYS A 81 8.37 8.08 -0.91
C CYS A 81 9.56 8.83 -0.29
N HIS A 82 10.71 8.18 -0.16
CA HIS A 82 11.92 8.77 0.42
C HIS A 82 12.40 9.98 -0.38
N GLY A 83 12.28 9.95 -1.71
CA GLY A 83 12.57 11.10 -2.58
C GLY A 83 11.65 12.31 -2.36
N ARG A 84 10.55 12.14 -1.62
CA ARG A 84 9.58 13.19 -1.20
C ARG A 84 9.62 13.44 0.30
N SER A 85 10.68 12.99 0.96
CA SER A 85 10.82 13.03 2.41
C SER A 85 9.69 12.31 3.16
N VAL A 86 9.00 11.35 2.54
CA VAL A 86 7.96 10.55 3.22
C VAL A 86 8.59 9.27 3.76
N LEU A 87 8.50 9.05 5.07
CA LEU A 87 8.88 7.80 5.73
C LEU A 87 7.61 7.00 6.05
N HIS A 88 7.46 5.79 5.50
CA HIS A 88 6.25 4.96 5.69
C HIS A 88 6.09 4.47 7.14
N ARG A 89 7.18 4.01 7.77
CA ARG A 89 7.29 3.52 9.16
C ARG A 89 6.48 2.29 9.56
N ASP A 90 5.49 1.86 8.77
CA ASP A 90 4.75 0.61 9.02
C ASP A 90 4.80 -0.37 7.83
N LEU A 91 6.00 -0.64 7.29
CA LEU A 91 6.14 -1.62 6.22
C LEU A 91 6.15 -3.03 6.80
N LYS A 92 5.14 -3.81 6.44
CA LYS A 92 4.92 -5.21 6.81
C LYS A 92 4.06 -5.89 5.74
N PRO A 93 4.00 -7.24 5.68
CA PRO A 93 3.23 -7.95 4.67
C PRO A 93 1.74 -7.57 4.63
N ASP A 94 1.13 -7.28 5.78
CA ASP A 94 -0.27 -6.87 5.92
C ASP A 94 -0.59 -5.57 5.15
N ASN A 95 0.41 -4.69 4.98
CA ASN A 95 0.24 -3.38 4.35
C ASN A 95 0.64 -3.39 2.85
N VAL A 96 0.77 -4.59 2.27
CA VAL A 96 1.12 -4.81 0.87
C VAL A 96 0.05 -5.67 0.21
N MET A 97 -0.64 -5.13 -0.78
CA MET A 97 -1.54 -5.89 -1.65
C MET A 97 -0.79 -6.41 -2.87
N VAL A 98 -1.11 -7.63 -3.28
CA VAL A 98 -0.54 -8.31 -4.44
C VAL A 98 -1.66 -8.82 -5.35
N GLN A 99 -1.55 -8.53 -6.64
CA GLN A 99 -2.43 -9.04 -7.67
C GLN A 99 -1.63 -9.94 -8.61
N ARG A 100 -1.93 -11.24 -8.66
CA ARG A 100 -1.30 -12.12 -9.65
C ARG A 100 -2.00 -11.98 -11.00
N PRO A 101 -1.29 -12.16 -12.12
CA PRO A 101 -1.91 -12.11 -13.45
C PRO A 101 -3.07 -13.10 -13.63
N ALA A 102 -3.06 -14.23 -12.92
CA ALA A 102 -4.12 -15.24 -12.95
C ALA A 102 -5.39 -14.83 -12.20
N ASP A 103 -5.31 -13.84 -11.31
CA ASP A 103 -6.45 -13.34 -10.54
C ASP A 103 -7.24 -12.27 -11.33
N ALA A 104 -6.75 -11.85 -12.50
CA ALA A 104 -7.39 -10.84 -13.33
C ALA A 104 -8.68 -11.39 -14.00
N PRO A 105 -9.85 -10.74 -13.81
CA PRO A 105 -11.12 -11.21 -14.35
C PRO A 105 -11.08 -11.33 -15.88
N GLY A 106 -11.52 -12.49 -16.39
CA GLY A 106 -11.58 -12.80 -17.83
C GLY A 106 -10.37 -13.55 -18.38
N THR A 107 -9.35 -13.82 -17.57
CA THR A 107 -8.24 -14.69 -17.98
C THR A 107 -8.57 -16.15 -17.66
N GLY A 108 -9.05 -16.90 -18.66
CA GLY A 108 -9.23 -18.35 -18.55
C GLY A 108 -7.90 -19.13 -18.51
N ALA A 109 -6.87 -18.60 -17.86
CA ALA A 109 -5.50 -19.08 -17.96
C ALA A 109 -5.01 -19.69 -16.64
N GLN A 110 -4.83 -21.01 -16.69
CA GLN A 110 -3.80 -21.68 -15.90
C GLN A 110 -2.44 -20.99 -16.16
N GLY A 111 -1.76 -20.54 -15.11
CA GLY A 111 -0.31 -20.31 -15.14
C GLY A 111 0.21 -19.11 -15.93
N GLY A 112 -0.38 -17.92 -15.79
CA GLY A 112 0.21 -16.70 -16.33
C GLY A 112 1.54 -16.35 -15.67
N ALA A 113 2.66 -16.58 -16.37
CA ALA A 113 4.05 -16.32 -15.97
C ALA A 113 4.43 -14.82 -15.90
N GLY A 114 3.48 -13.95 -15.54
CA GLY A 114 3.74 -12.53 -15.34
C GLY A 114 4.20 -12.23 -13.91
N ALA A 115 5.01 -11.18 -13.74
CA ALA A 115 5.30 -10.66 -12.41
C ALA A 115 3.98 -10.15 -11.78
N PRO A 116 3.77 -10.36 -10.46
CA PRO A 116 2.60 -9.82 -9.78
C PRO A 116 2.66 -8.29 -9.73
N ASP A 117 1.52 -7.63 -9.66
CA ASP A 117 1.43 -6.20 -9.37
C ASP A 117 1.30 -5.96 -7.87
N VAL A 118 1.98 -4.94 -7.34
CA VAL A 118 2.06 -4.68 -5.90
C VAL A 118 1.60 -3.26 -5.57
N LYS A 119 0.85 -3.10 -4.48
CA LYS A 119 0.48 -1.79 -3.92
C LYS A 119 0.68 -1.72 -2.42
N LEU A 120 1.32 -0.64 -1.95
CA LEU A 120 1.31 -0.26 -0.53
C LEU A 120 -0.03 0.40 -0.19
N ILE A 121 -0.69 -0.04 0.88
CA ILE A 121 -2.08 0.35 1.18
C ILE A 121 -2.30 1.17 2.46
N ASP A 122 -1.32 1.27 3.35
CA ASP A 122 -1.50 1.91 4.66
C ASP A 122 -0.38 2.93 4.96
N PHE A 123 -0.76 4.20 5.10
CA PHE A 123 0.16 5.29 5.45
C PHE A 123 -0.20 5.93 6.80
N GLY A 124 -0.99 5.27 7.65
CA GLY A 124 -1.50 5.80 8.91
C GLY A 124 -0.40 6.18 9.93
N LEU A 125 0.78 5.55 9.81
CA LEU A 125 1.97 5.90 10.61
C LEU A 125 3.02 6.69 9.83
N ALA A 126 2.77 7.06 8.57
CA ALA A 126 3.76 7.75 7.76
C ALA A 126 4.02 9.19 8.25
N ILE A 127 5.23 9.69 8.01
CA ILE A 127 5.61 11.07 8.35
C ILE A 127 6.35 11.74 7.21
N ILE A 128 6.27 13.07 7.16
CA ILE A 128 7.19 13.88 6.37
C ILE A 128 8.44 14.11 7.23
N GLY A 129 9.55 13.51 6.85
CA GLY A 129 10.85 13.74 7.44
C GLY A 129 11.25 15.20 7.30
N THR A 130 11.69 15.80 8.39
CA THR A 130 12.39 17.07 8.35
C THR A 130 13.83 16.76 7.96
N THR A 131 14.25 17.21 6.78
CA THR A 131 15.68 17.30 6.49
C THR A 131 16.24 18.31 7.50
N ARG A 132 16.90 17.84 8.55
CA ARG A 132 17.89 18.68 9.24
C ARG A 132 19.09 18.69 8.32
N ASP A 133 19.35 19.86 7.75
CA ASP A 133 20.62 20.19 7.08
C ASP A 133 21.82 19.94 8.02
#